data_AF-A0A359MR32-F1
#
_entry.id   AF-A0A359MR32-F1
#
_cell.length_a   1.000
_cell.length_b   1.000
_cell.length_c   1.000
_cell.angle_alpha   90.00
_cell.angle_beta   90.00
_cell.angle_gamma   90.00
#
_symmetry.space_group_name_H-M   'P 1'
#
loop_
_entity.id
_entity.type
_entity.pdbx_description
1 polymer ?
#
loop_
_entity_poly.entity_id
_entity_poly.type
_entity_poly.pdbx_seq_one_letter_code
_entity_poly.pdbx_strand_id
1 'polypeptide(L)' 'LVLNSIIEAEKLKLSEDEYQKGVEKLAKDYGYATSEEFLATAKEEQIRESLLWKKAVDIVLDEAVEI' A
#
# COMPACT_ATOMS: atom_id res chain seq x y z
N LEU A 1 9.70 6.81 -10.34
CA LEU A 1 8.52 7.60 -9.95
C LEU A 1 8.87 8.40 -8.70
N VAL A 2 8.32 9.62 -8.53
CA VAL A 2 8.59 10.46 -7.35
C VAL A 2 8.30 9.70 -6.04
N LEU A 3 7.24 8.88 -6.03
CA LEU A 3 6.89 8.03 -4.88
C LEU A 3 8.00 7.04 -4.50
N ASN A 4 8.71 6.45 -5.46
CA ASN A 4 9.84 5.55 -5.15
C ASN A 4 10.97 6.30 -4.46
N SER A 5 11.26 7.53 -4.89
CA SER A 5 12.27 8.37 -4.24
C SER A 5 11.86 8.73 -2.80
N ILE A 6 10.57 8.96 -2.54
CA ILE A 6 10.06 9.20 -1.18
C ILE A 6 10.20 7.94 -0.33
N ILE A 7 9.82 6.77 -0.86
CA ILE A 7 9.96 5.48 -0.17
C ILE A 7 11.42 5.23 0.22
N GLU A 8 12.36 5.50 -0.68
CA GLU A 8 13.79 5.35 -0.42
C GLU A 8 14.31 6.38 0.60
N ALA A 9 13.92 7.65 0.46
CA ALA A 9 14.37 8.73 1.35
C ALA A 9 13.88 8.56 2.79
N GLU A 10 12.60 8.24 2.96
CA GLU A 10 11.96 8.00 4.27
C GLU A 10 12.21 6.58 4.79
N LYS A 11 12.89 5.72 4.00
CA LYS A 11 13.13 4.31 4.29
C LYS A 11 11.85 3.58 4.68
N LEU A 12 10.77 3.85 3.94
CA LEU A 12 9.47 3.29 4.22
C LEU A 12 9.52 1.78 4.12
N LYS A 13 9.00 1.13 5.16
CA LYS A 13 8.82 -0.30 5.23
C LYS A 13 7.35 -0.60 5.45
N LEU A 14 6.96 -1.76 4.94
CA LEU A 14 5.65 -2.34 5.18
C LEU A 14 5.82 -3.41 6.25
N SER A 15 5.20 -3.19 7.41
CA SER A 15 5.06 -4.22 8.43
C SER A 15 4.04 -5.28 8.00
N GLU A 16 4.05 -6.43 8.67
CA GLU A 16 3.11 -7.51 8.38
C GLU A 16 1.65 -7.11 8.65
N ASP A 17 1.40 -6.38 9.74
CA ASP A 17 0.07 -5.86 10.08
C ASP A 17 -0.44 -4.87 9.02
N GLU A 18 0.43 -3.98 8.52
CA GLU A 18 0.08 -3.05 7.45
C GLU A 18 -0.18 -3.77 6.13
N TYR A 19 0.58 -4.83 5.86
CA TYR A 19 0.36 -5.68 4.70
C TYR A 19 -1.01 -6.36 4.77
N GLN A 20 -1.34 -7.05 5.86
CA GLN A 20 -2.62 -7.75 6.01
C GLN A 20 -3.82 -6.80 5.90
N LYS A 21 -3.79 -5.68 6.62
CA LYS A 21 -4.85 -4.64 6.54
C LYS A 21 -4.94 -4.04 5.14
N GLY A 22 -3.79 -3.82 4.49
CA GLY A 22 -3.70 -3.32 3.14
C GLY A 22 -4.33 -4.28 2.13
N VAL A 23 -4.01 -5.57 2.21
CA VAL A 23 -4.58 -6.64 1.37
C VAL A 23 -6.08 -6.71 1.56
N GLU A 24 -6.59 -6.71 2.79
CA GLU A 24 -8.03 -6.72 3.07
C GLU A 24 -8.74 -5.51 2.44
N LYS A 25 -8.12 -4.34 2.51
CA LYS A 25 -8.67 -3.14 1.91
C LYS A 25 -8.66 -3.21 0.39
N LEU A 26 -7.53 -3.62 -0.21
CA LEU A 26 -7.42 -3.80 -1.66
C LEU A 26 -8.44 -4.82 -2.18
N ALA A 27 -8.58 -5.97 -1.51
CA ALA A 27 -9.58 -6.98 -1.86
C ALA A 27 -10.99 -6.38 -1.90
N LYS A 28 -11.38 -5.59 -0.89
CA LYS A 28 -12.67 -4.89 -0.85
C LYS A 28 -12.80 -3.84 -1.96
N ASP A 29 -11.77 -3.03 -2.17
CA ASP A 29 -11.76 -1.95 -3.17
C ASP A 29 -11.88 -2.51 -4.60
N TYR A 30 -11.30 -3.69 -4.86
CA TYR A 30 -11.41 -4.41 -6.13
C TYR A 30 -12.64 -5.34 -6.22
N GLY A 31 -13.47 -5.42 -5.19
CA GLY A 31 -14.72 -6.17 -5.19
C GLY A 31 -14.59 -7.68 -4.95
N TYR A 32 -13.47 -8.14 -4.40
CA TYR A 32 -13.27 -9.53 -3.97
C TYR A 32 -14.00 -9.79 -2.65
N ALA A 33 -14.48 -11.03 -2.45
CA ALA A 33 -15.17 -11.39 -1.22
C ALA A 33 -14.20 -11.60 -0.06
N THR A 34 -12.99 -12.10 -0.35
CA THR A 34 -11.95 -12.34 0.66
C THR A 34 -10.56 -11.92 0.17
N SER A 35 -9.67 -11.66 1.13
CA SER A 35 -8.24 -11.42 0.87
C SER A 35 -7.56 -12.61 0.19
N GLU A 36 -7.98 -13.84 0.48
CA GLU A 36 -7.42 -15.06 -0.13
C GLU A 36 -7.72 -15.14 -1.63
N GLU A 37 -8.95 -14.81 -2.04
CA GLU A 37 -9.31 -14.76 -3.47
C GLU A 37 -8.49 -13.71 -4.21
N PHE A 38 -8.28 -12.56 -3.58
CA PHE A 38 -7.42 -11.52 -4.14
C PHE A 38 -5.97 -11.99 -4.27
N LEU A 39 -5.40 -12.56 -3.21
CA LEU A 39 -4.02 -13.09 -3.19
C LEU A 39 -3.80 -14.26 -4.17
N ALA A 40 -4.84 -15.02 -4.51
CA ALA A 40 -4.75 -16.09 -5.49
C ALA A 40 -4.56 -15.57 -6.94
N THR A 41 -4.94 -14.32 -7.20
CA THR A 41 -4.90 -13.71 -8.55
C THR A 41 -3.86 -12.61 -8.68
N ALA A 42 -3.51 -11.94 -7.58
CA ALA A 42 -2.53 -10.87 -7.54
C ALA A 42 -1.14 -11.39 -7.12
N LYS A 43 -0.09 -10.82 -7.72
CA LYS A 43 1.29 -11.12 -7.29
C LYS A 43 1.61 -10.36 -6.01
N GLU A 44 2.15 -11.08 -5.02
CA GLU A 44 2.54 -10.49 -3.73
C GLU A 44 3.45 -9.26 -3.89
N GLU A 45 4.44 -9.31 -4.78
CA GLU A 45 5.34 -8.18 -5.05
C GLU A 45 4.58 -6.92 -5.48
N GLN A 46 3.58 -7.06 -6.34
CA GLN A 46 2.78 -5.94 -6.83
C GLN A 46 1.87 -5.37 -5.75
N ILE A 47 1.37 -6.23 -4.85
CA ILE A 47 0.60 -5.79 -3.68
C ILE A 47 1.51 -4.98 -2.75
N ARG A 48 2.70 -5.51 -2.42
CA ARG A 48 3.66 -4.83 -1.54
C ARG A 48 4.07 -3.47 -2.11
N GLU A 49 4.36 -3.40 -3.41
CA GLU A 49 4.67 -2.14 -4.09
C GLU A 49 3.50 -1.15 -4.02
N SER A 50 2.28 -1.60 -4.35
CA SER A 50 1.08 -0.76 -4.30
C SER A 50 0.81 -0.20 -2.90
N LEU A 51 1.01 -1.02 -1.87
CA LEU A 51 0.83 -0.59 -0.47
C LEU A 51 1.91 0.39 -0.02
N LEU A 52 3.16 0.22 -0.45
CA LEU A 52 4.23 1.18 -0.19
C LEU A 52 3.97 2.51 -0.89
N TRP A 53 3.49 2.48 -2.14
CA TRP A 53 3.11 3.69 -2.86
C TRP A 53 1.96 4.41 -2.18
N LYS A 54 0.95 3.67 -1.73
CA LYS A 54 -0.15 4.25 -0.96
C LYS A 54 0.36 4.92 0.32
N LYS A 55 1.25 4.25 1.07
CA LYS A 55 1.86 4.80 2.29
C LYS A 55 2.64 6.09 2.00
N ALA A 56 3.39 6.13 0.89
CA ALA A 56 4.11 7.33 0.47
C ALA A 56 3.15 8.48 0.09
N VAL A 57 2.03 8.18 -0.58
CA VAL A 57 0.99 9.18 -0.87
C VAL A 57 0.34 9.69 0.42
N ASP A 58 0.01 8.81 1.35
CA ASP A 58 -0.62 9.18 2.62
C ASP A 58 0.30 10.14 3.42
N ILE A 59 1.64 9.90 3.45
CA ILE A 59 2.61 10.84 4.05
C ILE A 59 2.59 12.20 3.34
N VAL A 60 2.62 12.21 2.00
CA VAL A 60 2.58 13.48 1.25
C VAL A 60 1.29 14.25 1.52
N LEU A 61 0.16 13.55 1.66
CA LEU A 61 -1.12 14.19 1.97
C LEU A 61 -1.16 14.72 3.40
N ASP A 62 -0.64 13.99 4.38
CA ASP A 62 -0.59 14.43 5.78
C ASP A 62 0.24 15.71 5.92
N GLU A 63 1.37 15.79 5.22
CA GLU A 63 2.23 17.00 5.18
C GLU A 63 1.61 18.14 4.35
N ALA A 64 0.83 17.81 3.30
CA ALA A 64 0.23 18.82 2.41
C ALA A 64 -0.95 19.57 3.06
N VAL A 65 -1.54 19.04 4.13
CA VAL A 65 -2.68 19.66 4.84
C VAL A 65 -2.22 20.50 6.05
N GLU A 66 -0.91 20.65 6.27
CA GLU A 66 -0.39 21.63 7.23
C GLU A 66 -0.58 23.07 6.68
N ILE A 67 -1.80 23.60 6.82
CA ILE A 67 -2.19 25.00 6.55
C ILE A 67 -2.90 25.56 7.78
#